data_AF-A0A6I6GVT6-F1
#
_entry.id   AF-A0A6I6GVT6-F1
#
_cell.length_a   1.000
_cell.length_b   1.000
_cell.length_c   1.000
_cell.angle_alpha   90.00
_cell.angle_beta   90.00
_cell.angle_gamma   90.00
#
_symmetry.space_group_name_H-M   'P 1'
#
loop_
_entity.id
_entity.type
_entity.pdbx_description
1 polymer ?
#
loop_
_entity_poly.entity_id
_entity_poly.type
_entity_poly.pdbx_seq_one_letter_code
_entity_poly.pdbx_strand_id
1 'polypeptide(L)'
;MINTAELTAIMLRISELLRLGDRLDWAALLDEYRAELPHNTTDTLSKISLLFGGMGSINDIVLYNNGQPMIKENNELDQLLSKLHDRCRNH
;
A
#
# COMPACT_ATOMS: atom_id res chain seq x y z
N MET A 1 -2.20 -15.61 -13.39
CA MET A 1 -1.73 -16.20 -12.12
C MET A 1 -1.13 -15.05 -11.32
N ILE A 2 -1.65 -14.77 -10.13
CA ILE A 2 -1.18 -13.65 -9.30
C ILE A 2 0.25 -13.93 -8.84
N ASN A 3 1.16 -12.97 -9.03
CA ASN A 3 2.50 -13.04 -8.46
C ASN A 3 2.46 -12.50 -7.03
N THR A 4 2.19 -13.38 -6.07
CA THR A 4 2.11 -13.01 -4.64
C THR A 4 3.43 -12.49 -4.09
N ALA A 5 4.57 -12.92 -4.65
CA ALA A 5 5.90 -12.41 -4.27
C ALA A 5 6.09 -10.94 -4.70
N GLU A 6 5.68 -10.60 -5.93
CA GLU A 6 5.68 -9.20 -6.40
C GLU A 6 4.78 -8.32 -5.53
N LEU A 7 3.56 -8.78 -5.25
CA LEU A 7 2.63 -8.06 -4.35
C LEU A 7 3.23 -7.87 -2.96
N THR A 8 3.81 -8.91 -2.38
CA THR A 8 4.45 -8.86 -1.06
C THR A 8 5.56 -7.82 -1.02
N ALA A 9 6.39 -7.74 -2.08
CA ALA A 9 7.47 -6.76 -2.19
C ALA A 9 6.94 -5.33 -2.33
N ILE A 10 5.91 -5.12 -3.15
CA ILE A 10 5.24 -3.82 -3.30
C ILE A 10 4.65 -3.36 -1.96
N MET A 11 3.90 -4.24 -1.29
CA MET A 11 3.27 -3.93 0.00
C MET A 11 4.31 -3.61 1.08
N LEU A 12 5.42 -4.35 1.13
CA LEU A 12 6.52 -4.06 2.03
C LEU A 12 7.10 -2.67 1.79
N ARG A 13 7.36 -2.32 0.52
CA ARG A 13 7.94 -1.02 0.19
C ARG A 13 6.99 0.14 0.52
N ILE A 14 5.69 -0.03 0.27
CA ILE A 14 4.68 0.95 0.67
C ILE A 14 4.68 1.12 2.19
N SER A 15 4.70 0.02 2.97
CA SER A 15 4.70 0.13 4.44
C SER A 15 5.97 0.82 4.97
N GLU A 16 7.13 0.63 4.34
CA GLU A 16 8.35 1.38 4.67
C GLU A 16 8.22 2.89 4.42
N LEU A 17 7.68 3.29 3.25
CA LEU A 17 7.46 4.70 2.90
C LEU A 17 6.46 5.35 3.87
N LEU A 18 5.39 4.64 4.22
CA LEU A 18 4.40 5.11 5.19
C LEU A 18 5.02 5.35 6.57
N ARG A 19 5.87 4.43 7.05
CA ARG A 19 6.60 4.65 8.33
C ARG A 19 7.54 5.84 8.26
N LEU A 20 8.20 6.04 7.11
CA LEU A 20 9.10 7.17 6.91
C LEU A 20 8.38 8.52 7.00
N GLY A 21 7.12 8.58 6.56
CA GLY A 21 6.25 9.75 6.69
C GLY A 21 5.32 9.74 7.91
N ASP A 22 5.62 8.93 8.94
CA ASP A 22 4.86 8.82 10.20
C ASP A 22 3.36 8.43 10.03
N ARG A 23 3.06 7.62 9.02
CA ARG A 23 1.74 7.01 8.76
C ARG A 23 1.71 5.56 9.27
N LEU A 24 1.92 5.41 10.58
CA LEU A 24 2.14 4.10 11.21
C LEU A 24 0.91 3.18 11.17
N ASP A 25 -0.29 3.76 11.25
CA ASP A 25 -1.57 3.07 11.14
C ASP A 25 -1.72 2.38 9.78
N TRP A 26 -1.46 3.11 8.71
CA TRP A 26 -1.48 2.57 7.35
C TRP A 26 -0.38 1.55 7.10
N ALA A 27 0.82 1.79 7.64
CA ALA A 27 1.93 0.85 7.53
C ALA A 27 1.60 -0.49 8.20
N ALA A 28 1.04 -0.46 9.41
CA ALA A 28 0.66 -1.65 10.15
C ALA A 28 -0.46 -2.43 9.44
N LEU A 29 -1.46 -1.73 8.91
CA LEU A 29 -2.56 -2.36 8.14
C LEU A 29 -2.04 -3.09 6.89
N LEU A 30 -1.09 -2.48 6.16
CA LEU A 30 -0.45 -3.12 5.01
C LEU A 30 0.38 -4.33 5.40
N ASP A 31 1.07 -4.31 6.54
CA ASP A 31 1.82 -5.47 7.02
C ASP A 31 0.90 -6.64 7.38
N GLU A 32 -0.24 -6.35 8.01
CA GLU A 32 -1.26 -7.35 8.35
C GLU A 32 -1.77 -8.04 7.08
N TYR A 33 -2.22 -7.27 6.09
CA TYR A 33 -2.68 -7.83 4.82
C TYR A 33 -1.57 -8.60 4.09
N ARG A 34 -0.33 -8.12 4.15
CA ARG A 34 0.82 -8.82 3.55
C ARG A 34 1.06 -10.19 4.21
N ALA A 35 0.89 -10.29 5.52
CA ALA A 35 1.02 -11.54 6.26
C ALA A 35 -0.15 -12.51 5.97
N GLU A 36 -1.36 -11.99 5.72
CA GLU A 36 -2.53 -12.81 5.35
C GLU A 36 -2.50 -13.32 3.90
N LEU A 37 -1.84 -12.59 2.99
CA LEU A 37 -1.85 -12.86 1.54
C LEU A 37 -1.53 -14.33 1.16
N PRO A 38 -0.54 -15.03 1.76
CA PRO A 38 -0.26 -16.42 1.43
C PRO A 38 -1.33 -17.41 1.91
N HIS A 39 -2.12 -17.04 2.91
CA HIS A 39 -3.11 -17.89 3.56
C HIS A 39 -4.51 -17.72 2.97
N ASN A 40 -4.87 -16.50 2.57
CA ASN A 40 -6.19 -16.18 2.04
C ASN A 40 -6.13 -15.11 0.94
N THR A 41 -5.56 -15.47 -0.21
CA THR A 41 -5.28 -14.54 -1.32
C THR A 41 -6.50 -13.73 -1.76
N THR A 42 -7.63 -14.38 -2.04
CA THR A 42 -8.83 -13.71 -2.61
C THR A 42 -9.46 -12.71 -1.62
N ASP A 43 -9.61 -13.10 -0.35
CA ASP A 43 -10.15 -12.22 0.68
C ASP A 43 -9.19 -11.04 0.94
N THR A 44 -7.89 -11.33 1.06
CA THR A 44 -6.86 -10.30 1.27
C THR A 44 -6.84 -9.27 0.14
N LEU A 45 -6.95 -9.70 -1.13
CA LEU A 45 -7.01 -8.78 -2.27
C LEU A 45 -8.28 -7.93 -2.27
N SER A 46 -9.39 -8.49 -1.79
CA SER A 46 -10.64 -7.75 -1.60
C SER A 46 -10.46 -6.66 -0.52
N LYS A 47 -9.85 -7.00 0.63
CA LYS A 47 -9.50 -6.05 1.69
C LYS A 47 -8.56 -4.94 1.19
N ILE A 48 -7.54 -5.29 0.41
CA ILE A 48 -6.61 -4.32 -0.20
C ILE A 48 -7.35 -3.38 -1.17
N SER A 49 -8.23 -3.91 -2.00
CA SER A 49 -9.02 -3.12 -2.95
C SER A 49 -9.89 -2.06 -2.26
N LEU A 50 -10.40 -2.36 -1.07
CA LEU A 50 -11.20 -1.41 -0.29
C LEU A 50 -10.38 -0.20 0.22
N LEU A 51 -9.05 -0.32 0.33
CA LEU A 51 -8.20 0.80 0.77
C LEU A 51 -8.20 1.98 -0.22
N PHE A 52 -8.53 1.71 -1.48
CA PHE A 52 -8.51 2.69 -2.57
C PHE A 52 -9.83 3.46 -2.74
N GLY A 53 -10.87 3.15 -1.95
CA GLY A 53 -12.19 3.77 -2.05
C GLY A 53 -12.55 4.64 -0.85
N GLY A 54 -13.30 5.72 -1.10
CA GLY A 54 -13.84 6.60 -0.05
C GLY A 54 -12.99 7.84 0.25
N MET A 55 -13.45 8.65 1.21
CA MET A 55 -12.73 9.84 1.68
C MET A 55 -11.64 9.43 2.68
N GLY A 56 -10.40 9.84 2.45
CA GLY A 56 -9.27 9.42 3.29
C GLY A 56 -8.76 8.03 2.93
N SER A 57 -8.87 7.67 1.65
CA SER A 57 -8.32 6.45 1.09
C SER A 57 -6.79 6.45 1.16
N ILE A 58 -6.17 5.29 0.96
CA ILE A 58 -4.71 5.19 0.99
C ILE A 58 -4.03 6.07 -0.08
N ASN A 59 -4.72 6.32 -1.20
CA ASN A 59 -4.23 7.18 -2.27
C ASN A 59 -4.24 8.67 -1.92
N ASP A 60 -4.98 9.07 -0.88
CA ASP A 60 -5.02 10.46 -0.41
C ASP A 60 -3.85 10.79 0.52
N ILE A 61 -3.02 9.79 0.88
CA ILE A 61 -1.89 9.96 1.78
C ILE A 61 -0.79 10.76 1.10
N VAL A 62 -0.40 11.87 1.74
CA VAL A 62 0.81 12.61 1.43
C VAL A 62 1.76 12.53 2.63
N LEU A 63 2.99 12.11 2.34
CA LEU A 63 4.08 11.98 3.30
C LEU A 63 4.77 13.32 3.52
N TYR A 64 5.02 13.64 4.78
CA TYR A 64 5.68 14.87 5.21
C TYR A 64 6.82 14.54 6.17
N ASN A 65 7.88 15.35 6.13
CA ASN A 65 8.93 15.37 7.12
C ASN A 65 9.23 16.82 7.49
N ASN A 66 9.20 17.16 8.78
CA ASN A 66 9.41 18.53 9.28
C ASN A 66 8.56 19.59 8.56
N GLY A 67 7.30 19.27 8.28
CA GLY A 67 6.36 20.17 7.59
C GLY A 67 6.61 20.34 6.08
N GLN A 68 7.59 19.64 5.50
CA GLN A 68 7.87 19.66 4.07
C GLN A 68 7.40 18.36 3.40
N PRO A 69 6.76 18.43 2.22
CA PRO A 69 6.41 17.23 1.46
C PRO A 69 7.65 16.43 1.06
N MET A 70 7.60 15.12 1.27
CA MET A 70 8.66 14.20 0.87
C MET A 70 8.53 13.84 -0.61
N ILE A 71 8.90 14.76 -1.51
CA ILE A 71 8.55 14.69 -2.94
C ILE A 71 8.97 13.37 -3.60
N LYS A 72 10.19 12.90 -3.34
CA LYS A 72 10.71 11.66 -3.95
C LYS A 72 9.91 10.45 -3.47
N GLU A 73 9.65 10.40 -2.17
CA GLU A 73 8.95 9.30 -1.51
C GLU A 73 7.47 9.29 -1.86
N ASN A 74 6.83 10.45 -2.00
CA ASN A 74 5.45 10.56 -2.47
C ASN A 74 5.30 10.11 -3.92
N ASN A 75 6.24 10.47 -4.80
CA ASN A 75 6.23 9.97 -6.18
C ASN A 75 6.42 8.45 -6.24
N GLU A 76 7.28 7.89 -5.38
CA GLU A 76 7.45 6.44 -5.27
C GLU A 76 6.18 5.77 -4.73
N LEU A 77 5.57 6.35 -3.69
CA LEU A 77 4.33 5.86 -3.08
C LEU A 77 3.20 5.81 -4.10
N ASP A 78 2.97 6.89 -4.84
CA ASP A 78 1.94 6.96 -5.89
C ASP A 78 2.11 5.89 -6.97
N GLN A 79 3.35 5.69 -7.44
CA GLN A 79 3.67 4.63 -8.41
C GLN A 79 3.42 3.23 -7.85
N LEU A 80 3.78 2.98 -6.60
CA LEU A 80 3.58 1.68 -5.96
C LEU A 80 2.11 1.40 -5.69
N LEU A 81 1.35 2.40 -5.23
CA LEU A 81 -0.10 2.29 -5.00
C LEU A 81 -0.84 2.03 -6.32
N SER A 82 -0.46 2.72 -7.40
CA SER A 82 -1.00 2.46 -8.74
C SER A 82 -0.73 1.02 -9.18
N LYS A 83 0.51 0.53 -9.02
CA LYS A 83 0.87 -0.86 -9.34
C LYS A 83 0.11 -1.86 -8.48
N LEU A 84 -0.03 -1.61 -7.18
CA LEU A 84 -0.76 -2.47 -6.26
C LEU A 84 -2.23 -2.58 -6.67
N HIS A 85 -2.87 -1.44 -6.96
CA HIS A 85 -4.26 -1.38 -7.39
C HIS A 85 -4.48 -2.11 -8.72
N ASP A 86 -3.59 -1.91 -9.71
CA ASP A 86 -3.68 -2.59 -11.00
C ASP A 86 -3.55 -4.11 -10.86
N ARG A 87 -2.66 -4.59 -9.99
CA ARG A 87 -2.51 -6.02 -9.69
C ARG A 87 -3.73 -6.56 -8.95
N CYS A 88 -4.35 -5.77 -8.07
CA CYS A 88 -5.60 -6.10 -7.38
C CYS A 88 -6.85 -5.93 -8.25
N ARG A 89 -6.81 -5.32 -9.43
CA ARG A 89 -7.98 -5.24 -10.32
C ARG A 89 -8.00 -6.31 -11.40
N ASN A 90 -6.82 -6.76 -11.83
CA ASN A 90 -6.63 -7.71 -12.93
C ASN A 90 -6.44 -9.16 -12.44
N HIS A 91 -6.99 -9.52 -11.27
CA HIS A 91 -6.80 -10.83 -10.64
C HIS A 91 -7.99 -11.77 -10.78
#